data_AF-A0A2N9NIZ5-F1
#
_entry.id   AF-A0A2N9NIZ5-F1
#
_cell.length_a   1.000
_cell.length_b   1.000
_cell.length_c   1.000
_cell.angle_alpha   90.00
_cell.angle_beta   90.00
_cell.angle_gamma   90.00
#
_symmetry.space_group_name_H-M   'P 1'
#
loop_
_entity.id
_entity.type
_entity.pdbx_description
1 polymer ?
#
loop_
_entity_poly.entity_id
_entity_poly.type
_entity_poly.pdbx_seq_one_letter_code
_entity_poly.pdbx_strand_id
1 'polypeptide(L)' 'MAHPDLDELLNAVLPFAQQMLSKHGEFFPFGSAMSADGKVEAHAAYGGDEQPPSRQLCVTARRAKDA' A
#
# COMPACT_ATOMS: atom_id res chain seq x y z
N MET A 1 6.90 13.06 18.53
CA MET A 1 6.65 13.43 17.12
C MET A 1 6.98 12.23 16.28
N ALA A 2 6.23 11.96 15.20
CA ALA A 2 6.55 10.87 14.29
C ALA A 2 7.92 11.16 13.62
N HIS A 3 8.63 10.11 13.20
CA HIS A 3 9.87 10.28 12.45
C HIS A 3 9.53 10.91 11.08
N PRO A 4 10.33 11.84 10.53
CA PRO A 4 10.04 12.48 9.24
C PRO A 4 9.73 11.48 8.11
N ASP A 5 10.43 10.35 8.09
CA ASP A 5 10.19 9.25 7.14
C ASP A 5 8.78 8.63 7.24
N LEU A 6 8.20 8.61 8.45
CA LEU A 6 6.80 8.17 8.63
C LEU A 6 5.83 9.17 8.03
N ASP A 7 6.09 10.46 8.19
CA ASP A 7 5.26 11.51 7.60
C ASP A 7 5.34 11.46 6.07
N GLU A 8 6.53 11.21 5.51
CA GLU A 8 6.73 11.06 4.06
C GLU A 8 5.97 9.86 3.49
N LEU A 9 6.09 8.69 4.14
CA LEU A 9 5.33 7.50 3.77
C LEU A 9 3.82 7.72 3.87
N LEU A 10 3.36 8.37 4.93
CA LEU A 10 1.94 8.64 5.15
C LEU A 10 1.39 9.60 4.09
N ASN A 11 2.14 10.66 3.78
CA ASN A 11 1.78 11.62 2.75
C ASN A 11 1.78 11.01 1.34
N ALA A 12 2.55 9.94 1.10
CA ALA A 12 2.48 9.20 -0.15
C ALA A 12 1.20 8.35 -0.29
N VAL A 13 0.73 7.72 0.80
CA VAL A 13 -0.41 6.78 0.75
C VAL A 13 -1.79 7.43 0.96
N LEU A 14 -1.87 8.50 1.76
CA LEU A 14 -3.16 9.11 2.13
C LEU A 14 -3.94 9.72 0.95
N PRO A 15 -3.34 10.49 0.03
CA PRO A 15 -4.08 11.06 -1.10
C PRO A 15 -4.68 9.96 -1.98
N PHE A 16 -3.95 8.85 -2.17
CA PHE A 16 -4.43 7.71 -2.94
C PHE A 16 -5.59 7.01 -2.22
N ALA A 17 -5.50 6.80 -0.91
CA ALA A 17 -6.59 6.27 -0.09
C ALA A 17 -7.88 7.11 -0.25
N GLN A 18 -7.76 8.42 -0.10
CA GLN A 18 -8.88 9.36 -0.22
C GLN A 18 -9.49 9.33 -1.62
N GLN A 19 -8.66 9.27 -2.66
CA GLN A 19 -9.12 9.17 -4.03
C GLN A 19 -9.92 7.88 -4.29
N MET A 20 -9.42 6.74 -3.81
CA MET A 20 -10.09 5.46 -3.99
C MET A 20 -11.42 5.40 -3.24
N LEU A 21 -11.46 5.86 -1.98
CA LEU A 21 -12.70 5.96 -1.23
C LEU A 21 -13.71 6.91 -1.90
N SER A 22 -13.24 8.03 -2.45
CA SER A 22 -14.11 9.01 -3.11
C SER A 22 -14.69 8.50 -4.43
N LYS A 23 -13.92 7.71 -5.19
CA LYS A 23 -14.32 7.22 -6.52
C LYS A 23 -15.06 5.88 -6.48
N HIS A 24 -14.64 4.99 -5.60
CA HIS A 24 -15.07 3.59 -5.60
C HIS A 24 -15.75 3.17 -4.29
N GLY A 25 -15.69 3.98 -3.24
CA GLY A 25 -16.23 3.64 -1.91
C GLY A 25 -15.41 2.61 -1.13
N GLU A 26 -14.49 1.92 -1.80
CA GLU A 26 -13.58 0.92 -1.25
C GLU A 26 -12.22 0.95 -1.97
N PHE A 27 -11.23 0.29 -1.39
CA PHE A 27 -9.93 0.08 -2.02
C PHE A 27 -9.36 -1.30 -1.69
N PHE A 28 -8.60 -1.85 -2.63
CA PHE A 28 -7.77 -3.03 -2.40
C PHE A 28 -6.58 -2.70 -1.50
N PRO A 29 -6.01 -3.68 -0.77
CA PRO A 29 -4.82 -3.45 0.04
C PRO A 29 -3.66 -2.85 -0.76
N PHE A 30 -3.19 -1.69 -0.31
CA PHE A 30 -2.03 -1.00 -0.83
C PHE A 30 -1.20 -0.44 0.33
N GLY A 31 0.04 -0.06 0.04
CA GLY A 31 0.93 0.61 0.98
C GLY A 31 2.15 1.16 0.28
N SER A 32 2.99 1.85 1.04
CA SER A 32 4.29 2.32 0.55
C SER A 32 5.40 1.83 1.46
N ALA A 33 6.56 1.56 0.86
CA ALA A 33 7.78 1.21 1.58
C ALA A 33 8.88 2.21 1.22
N MET A 34 9.75 2.50 2.19
CA MET A 34 10.95 3.30 1.95
C MET A 34 12.16 2.37 1.87
N SER A 35 12.98 2.55 0.84
CA SER A 35 14.27 1.87 0.69
C SER A 35 15.33 2.48 1.61
N ALA A 36 16.46 1.81 1.77
CA ALA A 36 17.57 2.29 2.60
C ALA A 36 18.21 3.59 2.08
N ASP A 37 18.03 3.92 0.81
CA ASP A 37 18.46 5.19 0.19
C ASP A 37 17.38 6.29 0.25
N GLY A 38 16.28 6.07 1.00
CA GLY A 38 15.24 7.07 1.25
C GLY A 38 14.24 7.24 0.12
N LYS A 39 14.16 6.30 -0.84
CA LYS A 39 13.16 6.36 -1.91
C LYS A 39 11.87 5.69 -1.45
N VAL A 40 10.75 6.36 -1.70
CA VAL A 40 9.41 5.82 -1.43
C VAL A 40 8.89 5.09 -2.67
N GLU A 41 8.52 3.83 -2.48
CA GLU A 41 7.90 2.98 -3.51
C GLU A 41 6.48 2.61 -3.09
N ALA A 42 5.54 2.69 -4.05
CA ALA A 42 4.15 2.27 -3.84
C ALA A 42 3.96 0.81 -4.23
N HIS A 43 3.31 0.05 -3.37
CA HIS A 43 2.98 -1.35 -3.57
C HIS A 43 1.48 -1.55 -3.43
N ALA A 44 0.88 -2.26 -4.39
CA ALA A 44 -0.51 -2.69 -4.32
C ALA A 44 -0.55 -4.21 -4.41
N ALA A 45 -1.41 -4.85 -3.63
CA ALA A 45 -1.62 -6.28 -3.73
C ALA A 45 -2.58 -6.56 -4.90
N TYR A 46 -2.09 -7.25 -5.94
CA TYR A 46 -2.92 -7.79 -7.02
C TYR A 46 -3.03 -9.31 -6.84
N GLY A 47 -4.23 -9.79 -6.51
CA GLY A 47 -4.48 -11.18 -6.12
C GLY A 47 -4.80 -12.14 -7.27
N GLY A 48 -4.76 -11.71 -8.53
CA GLY A 48 -5.06 -12.53 -9.71
C GLY A 48 -6.55 -12.78 -9.99
N ASP A 49 -7.44 -12.55 -9.01
CA ASP A 49 -8.89 -12.49 -9.19
C ASP A 49 -9.38 -11.04 -8.98
N GLU A 50 -10.45 -10.67 -9.68
CA GLU A 50 -11.02 -9.32 -9.73
C GLU A 50 -11.51 -8.81 -8.36
N GLN A 51 -11.68 -9.70 -7.37
CA GLN A 51 -12.00 -9.32 -5.99
C GLN A 51 -11.72 -10.44 -4.96
N PRO A 52 -10.49 -10.58 -4.43
CA PRO A 52 -10.23 -11.49 -3.32
C PRO A 52 -10.75 -10.87 -2.01
N PRO A 53 -11.47 -11.60 -1.14
CA PRO A 53 -11.89 -11.09 0.16
C PRO A 53 -10.69 -10.57 0.97
N SER A 54 -10.84 -9.42 1.61
CA SER A 54 -9.78 -8.57 2.19
C SER A 54 -8.82 -9.30 3.15
N ARG A 55 -9.22 -10.44 3.72
CA ARG A 55 -8.39 -11.29 4.59
C ARG A 55 -7.29 -12.05 3.85
N GLN A 56 -7.40 -12.28 2.55
CA GLN A 56 -6.49 -13.17 1.82
C GLN A 56 -5.20 -12.49 1.33
N LEU A 57 -5.12 -11.15 1.37
CA LEU A 57 -4.04 -10.38 0.70
C LEU A 57 -2.90 -9.92 1.63
N CYS A 58 -3.07 -9.95 2.96
CA CYS A 58 -1.98 -9.62 3.89
C CYS A 58 -0.82 -10.63 3.86
N VAL A 59 -1.05 -11.87 3.42
CA VAL A 59 -0.01 -12.92 3.38
C VAL A 59 0.86 -12.85 2.11
N THR A 60 0.34 -12.33 1.00
CA THR A 60 1.06 -12.28 -0.29
C THR A 60 1.97 -11.06 -0.43
N ALA A 61 1.66 -9.92 0.19
CA ALA A 61 2.54 -8.74 0.19
C ALA A 61 3.92 -9.00 0.82
N ARG A 62 4.04 -10.01 1.70
CA ARG A 62 5.33 -10.45 2.27
C ARG A 62 6.19 -11.21 1.25
N ARG A 63 5.57 -11.95 0.31
CA ARG A 63 6.24 -12.96 -0.53
C ARG A 63 6.83 -12.40 -1.83
N ALA A 64 6.44 -11.19 -2.25
CA ALA A 64 7.05 -10.51 -3.40
C ALA A 64 8.44 -9.92 -3.10
N LYS A 65 8.95 -10.03 -1.86
CA LYS A 65 10.33 -9.66 -1.50
C LYS A 65 11.33 -10.81 -1.61
N ASP A 66 10.89 -12.03 -1.90
CA ASP A 66 11.73 -13.25 -1.87
C ASP A 66 11.82 -13.96 -3.24
N ALA A 67 11.54 -13.28 -4.36
CA ALA A 67 11.68 -13.81 -5.71
C ALA A 67 12.49 -12.87 -6.61
#